data_AF-A0AAN9CMP7-F1
#
_entry.id   AF-A0AAN9CMP7-F1
#
_cell.length_a   1.000
_cell.length_b   1.000
_cell.length_c   1.000
_cell.angle_alpha   90.00
_cell.angle_beta   90.00
_cell.angle_gamma   90.00
#
_symmetry.space_group_name_H-M   'P 1'
#
loop_
_entity.id
_entity.type
_entity.pdbx_description
1 polymer ?
#
loop_
_entity_poly.entity_id
_entity_poly.type
_entity_poly.pdbx_seq_one_letter_code
_entity_poly.pdbx_strand_id
1 'polypeptide(L)'
;MEAAKLLCDSLFRWLENREECAGELSKLTQELENVPQGSNIFQAFRAVLSRSAASASVSPTPTATEAGVSSSAFNKASELIKEDEKVGTSIQKLLRDLKVRCGEDLKVRCGEAPLGAHADELDCEVTSQLMWALARRKDTPVPLDFLRGFNRATFFRHMTPGGLAPAEASDFICKALGLVLFTEITSSLKVSAKEMVKNIKLIGIKAVEAGSEALGATGLGISLYDLIMKSEELVKGNRVTEASEFLRDSAGEILDGQRKLKEQLDAMHEIIQKLFRMKNLIQNLGGYSLSMNEDEQRIMAYIMGTCTDNTVVSWLKGLPHNQNEFVNLLRFIQERLKHILEDLAKYSGDHIHIVFVAHGSIVDQFMPSGGLVPTPNIRDTVLYSPWNCAINPNTAFGIAQGNIQERDRQFYTLAEDEEYHLGLYEPTDLPDHWNSMRRFLSHDIPVILLYPLTPEDEAWMLFHQLWLNRRLEIEDRVIIPYLVPEDEVKAFGEIPLYMFIFAISYILSIDDRTATVHLAACLGLKERPEEWERQYAYTSVTTGMTVNIDDSDMESELFMALRSLFDGKRR
;
A
#
# COMPACT_ATOMS: atom_id res chain seq x y z
N MET A 1 -9.17 16.86 -0.74
CA MET A 1 -8.56 17.41 0.51
C MET A 1 -9.57 17.95 1.53
N GLU A 2 -10.38 18.97 1.25
CA GLU A 2 -11.30 19.55 2.26
C GLU A 2 -12.32 18.53 2.82
N ALA A 3 -12.86 17.66 1.97
CA ALA A 3 -13.78 16.61 2.39
C ALA A 3 -13.16 15.64 3.42
N ALA A 4 -11.89 15.28 3.27
CA ALA A 4 -11.19 14.39 4.21
C ALA A 4 -10.91 15.08 5.56
N LYS A 5 -10.61 16.37 5.55
CA LYS A 5 -10.47 17.18 6.77
C LYS A 5 -11.79 17.24 7.55
N LEU A 6 -12.87 17.61 6.87
CA LEU A 6 -14.21 17.66 7.47
C LEU A 6 -14.67 16.29 7.98
N LEU A 7 -14.32 15.21 7.26
CA LEU A 7 -14.59 13.84 7.68
C LEU A 7 -13.85 13.51 8.98
N CYS A 8 -12.54 13.79 9.03
CA CYS A 8 -11.71 13.60 10.22
C CYS A 8 -12.28 14.39 11.42
N ASP A 9 -12.58 15.68 11.23
CA ASP A 9 -13.15 16.51 12.30
C ASP A 9 -14.52 16.00 12.77
N SER A 10 -15.35 15.51 11.84
CA SER A 10 -16.64 14.90 12.18
C SER A 10 -16.48 13.60 12.95
N LEU A 11 -15.49 12.76 12.63
CA LEU A 11 -15.20 11.53 13.37
C LEU A 11 -14.78 11.80 14.82
N PHE A 12 -13.91 12.79 15.04
CA PHE A 12 -13.53 13.18 16.40
C PHE A 12 -14.70 13.80 17.17
N ARG A 13 -15.52 14.65 16.54
CA ARG A 13 -16.73 15.17 17.20
C ARG A 13 -17.72 14.06 17.56
N TRP A 14 -17.86 13.07 16.68
CA TRP A 14 -18.71 11.90 16.93
C TRP A 14 -18.21 11.07 18.13
N LEU A 15 -16.88 10.89 18.23
CA LEU A 15 -16.25 10.30 19.42
C LEU A 15 -16.53 11.13 20.68
N GLU A 16 -16.44 12.46 20.64
CA GLU A 16 -16.73 13.29 21.82
C GLU A 16 -18.21 13.17 22.25
N ASN A 17 -19.15 13.22 21.30
CA ASN A 17 -20.59 13.14 21.59
C ASN A 17 -20.99 11.81 22.23
N ARG A 18 -20.43 10.70 21.73
CA ARG A 18 -20.72 9.37 22.29
C ARG A 18 -20.14 9.18 23.69
N GLU A 19 -19.03 9.85 24.01
CA GLU A 19 -18.37 9.73 25.31
C GLU A 19 -19.22 10.48 26.34
N GLU A 20 -19.68 11.67 25.98
CA GLU A 20 -20.62 12.44 26.78
C GLU A 20 -21.95 11.68 26.96
N CYS A 21 -22.48 11.07 25.90
CA CYS A 21 -23.70 10.28 25.98
C CYS A 21 -23.55 9.09 26.93
N ALA A 22 -22.46 8.33 26.86
CA ALA A 22 -22.20 7.23 27.80
C ALA A 22 -22.10 7.72 29.25
N GLY A 23 -21.53 8.91 29.47
CA GLY A 23 -21.52 9.59 30.76
C GLY A 23 -22.94 9.89 31.28
N GLU A 24 -23.83 10.41 30.44
CA GLU A 24 -25.22 10.69 30.81
C GLU A 24 -26.04 9.40 31.02
N LEU A 25 -25.81 8.34 30.23
CA LEU A 25 -26.43 7.03 30.44
C LEU A 25 -25.99 6.41 31.78
N SER A 26 -24.72 6.60 32.16
CA SER A 26 -24.20 6.16 33.45
C SER A 26 -24.83 6.92 34.63
N LYS A 27 -25.07 8.23 34.49
CA LYS A 27 -25.81 9.01 35.49
C LYS A 27 -27.25 8.54 35.61
N LEU A 28 -27.93 8.34 34.49
CA LEU A 28 -29.31 7.83 34.45
C LEU A 28 -29.42 6.46 35.14
N THR A 29 -28.44 5.60 34.93
CA THR A 29 -28.31 4.30 35.58
C THR A 29 -28.23 4.44 37.10
N GLN A 30 -27.36 5.31 37.61
CA GLN A 30 -27.24 5.59 39.05
C GLN A 30 -28.52 6.17 39.64
N GLU A 31 -29.20 7.04 38.89
CA GLU A 31 -30.48 7.60 39.33
C GLU A 31 -31.56 6.51 39.46
N LEU A 32 -31.65 5.59 38.49
CA LEU A 32 -32.58 4.47 38.52
C LEU A 32 -32.32 3.50 39.68
N GLU A 33 -31.06 3.25 40.04
CA GLU A 33 -30.68 2.39 41.16
C GLU A 33 -31.01 3.00 42.52
N ASN A 34 -30.92 4.32 42.63
CA ASN A 34 -31.19 5.05 43.88
C ASN A 34 -32.69 5.27 44.12
N VAL A 35 -33.57 4.84 43.21
CA VAL A 35 -35.02 4.96 43.36
C VAL A 35 -35.53 3.95 44.39
N PRO A 36 -36.15 4.38 45.50
CA PRO A 36 -36.77 3.46 46.45
C PRO A 36 -37.87 2.64 45.76
N GLN A 37 -37.89 1.33 46.01
CA GLN A 37 -38.98 0.45 45.57
C GLN A 37 -40.33 1.01 46.07
N GLY A 38 -41.20 1.42 45.14
CA GLY A 38 -42.52 2.00 45.44
C GLY A 38 -42.67 3.51 45.20
N SER A 39 -41.63 4.19 44.72
CA SER A 39 -41.71 5.61 44.33
C SER A 39 -42.56 5.85 43.06
N ASN A 40 -43.33 6.94 43.04
CA ASN A 40 -44.07 7.46 41.87
C ASN A 40 -43.16 8.00 40.73
N ILE A 41 -41.85 7.74 40.77
CA ILE A 41 -40.87 8.13 39.75
C ILE A 41 -41.26 7.66 38.34
N PHE A 42 -42.03 6.58 38.20
CA PHE A 42 -42.62 6.17 36.92
C PHE A 42 -43.47 7.26 36.26
N GLN A 43 -44.13 8.13 37.03
CA GLN A 43 -44.89 9.25 36.48
C GLN A 43 -43.99 10.41 36.03
N ALA A 44 -42.86 10.66 36.73
CA ALA A 44 -41.89 11.67 36.34
C ALA A 44 -41.16 11.27 35.04
N PHE A 45 -40.74 10.00 34.92
CA PHE A 45 -40.16 9.46 33.70
C PHE A 45 -41.16 9.54 32.53
N ARG A 46 -42.43 9.16 32.77
CA ARG A 46 -43.52 9.25 31.80
C ARG A 46 -43.84 10.70 31.36
N ALA A 47 -43.74 11.68 32.27
CA ALA A 47 -43.99 13.09 31.97
C ALA A 47 -42.89 13.71 31.08
N VAL A 48 -41.63 13.35 31.31
CA VAL A 48 -40.48 13.79 30.49
C VAL A 48 -40.60 13.23 29.06
N LEU A 49 -40.95 11.94 28.94
CA LEU A 49 -41.09 11.26 27.64
C LEU A 49 -42.31 11.73 26.83
N SER A 50 -43.42 12.07 27.48
CA SER A 50 -44.58 12.63 26.79
C SER A 50 -44.34 14.00 26.16
N ARG A 51 -43.30 14.74 26.60
CA ARG A 51 -42.92 16.05 26.03
C ARG A 51 -42.00 15.95 24.80
N SER A 52 -41.26 14.86 24.63
CA SER A 52 -40.35 14.70 23.47
C SER A 52 -41.05 14.18 22.21
N ALA A 53 -42.23 13.55 22.35
CA ALA A 53 -43.02 13.04 21.23
C ALA A 53 -44.13 13.97 20.73
N ALA A 54 -44.48 15.03 21.47
CA ALA A 54 -45.59 15.93 21.13
C ALA A 54 -45.10 17.34 20.82
N SER A 55 -45.33 17.79 19.59
CA SER A 55 -45.28 19.20 19.21
C SER A 55 -46.22 20.01 20.12
N ALA A 56 -45.63 20.93 20.89
CA ALA A 56 -46.22 21.99 21.71
C ALA A 56 -47.76 22.08 21.76
N SER A 57 -48.37 21.52 22.82
CA SER A 57 -49.64 22.05 23.34
C SER A 57 -49.60 22.04 24.87
N VAL A 58 -49.60 23.23 25.46
CA VAL A 58 -49.49 23.47 26.91
C VAL A 58 -50.85 23.25 27.58
N SER A 59 -50.91 22.35 28.56
CA SER A 59 -52.00 22.25 29.54
C SER A 59 -51.43 22.36 30.95
N PRO A 60 -52.04 23.11 31.87
CA PRO A 60 -51.52 23.28 33.23
C PRO A 60 -52.11 22.26 34.22
N THR A 61 -51.31 21.96 35.26
CA THR A 61 -51.56 21.29 36.57
C THR A 61 -51.41 19.75 36.68
N PRO A 62 -51.08 19.20 37.88
CA PRO A 62 -50.62 19.82 39.14
C PRO A 62 -49.19 19.40 39.58
N THR A 63 -48.61 20.24 40.44
CA THR A 63 -47.31 20.12 41.11
C THR A 63 -47.27 18.93 42.08
N ALA A 64 -46.48 17.91 41.74
CA ALA A 64 -45.94 16.95 42.69
C ALA A 64 -44.47 17.29 42.91
N THR A 65 -44.11 17.65 44.15
CA THR A 65 -42.75 17.90 44.61
C THR A 65 -41.93 16.60 44.60
N GLU A 66 -41.35 16.36 43.43
CA GLU A 66 -39.95 15.97 43.15
C GLU A 66 -39.25 15.02 44.13
N ALA A 67 -39.40 13.71 43.89
CA ALA A 67 -38.25 12.82 43.95
C ALA A 67 -37.45 13.03 42.65
N GLY A 68 -36.34 13.77 42.78
CA GLY A 68 -35.48 14.23 41.69
C GLY A 68 -34.70 13.10 41.00
N VAL A 69 -35.40 12.23 40.27
CA VAL A 69 -34.80 11.56 39.11
C VAL A 69 -34.80 12.58 37.99
N SER A 70 -33.60 12.91 37.55
CA SER A 70 -33.30 14.11 36.82
C SER A 70 -33.74 13.95 35.37
N SER A 71 -34.92 14.51 35.08
CA SER A 71 -35.33 14.98 33.75
C SER A 71 -34.14 15.52 32.93
N SER A 72 -33.16 16.17 33.57
CA SER A 72 -32.03 16.77 32.88
C SER A 72 -31.04 15.76 32.28
N ALA A 73 -30.73 14.63 32.95
CA ALA A 73 -29.79 13.63 32.43
C ALA A 73 -30.38 12.93 31.19
N PHE A 74 -31.66 12.56 31.26
CA PHE A 74 -32.37 11.96 30.14
C PHE A 74 -32.52 12.94 28.96
N ASN A 75 -32.93 14.18 29.23
CA ASN A 75 -33.07 15.19 28.18
C ASN A 75 -31.72 15.46 27.50
N LYS A 76 -30.65 15.55 28.28
CA LYS A 76 -29.29 15.75 27.78
C LYS A 76 -28.82 14.56 26.95
N ALA A 77 -29.02 13.32 27.41
CA ALA A 77 -28.74 12.13 26.61
C ALA A 77 -29.55 12.14 25.30
N SER A 78 -30.83 12.50 25.35
CA SER A 78 -31.67 12.60 24.14
C SER A 78 -31.20 13.67 23.15
N GLU A 79 -30.74 14.83 23.64
CA GLU A 79 -30.14 15.88 22.81
C GLU A 79 -28.83 15.42 22.17
N LEU A 80 -27.95 14.80 22.96
CA LEU A 80 -26.68 14.23 22.47
C LEU A 80 -26.91 13.16 21.41
N ILE A 81 -27.97 12.35 21.52
CA ILE A 81 -28.32 11.32 20.52
C ILE A 81 -28.77 11.94 19.21
N LYS A 82 -29.60 12.99 19.27
CA LYS A 82 -29.99 13.73 18.05
C LYS A 82 -28.79 14.37 17.38
N GLU A 83 -27.85 14.87 18.18
CA GLU A 83 -26.60 15.39 17.66
C GLU A 83 -25.73 14.27 17.06
N ASP A 84 -25.58 13.13 17.74
CA ASP A 84 -24.85 11.95 17.27
C ASP A 84 -25.37 11.47 15.91
N GLU A 85 -26.69 11.34 15.75
CA GLU A 85 -27.34 10.95 14.50
C GLU A 85 -27.05 11.96 13.37
N LYS A 86 -27.10 13.26 13.69
CA LYS A 86 -26.75 14.33 12.73
C LYS A 86 -25.28 14.26 12.33
N VAL A 87 -24.37 14.03 13.28
CA VAL A 87 -22.93 13.88 13.00
C VAL A 87 -22.67 12.61 12.19
N GLY A 88 -23.25 11.47 12.55
CA GLY A 88 -23.15 10.22 11.82
C GLY A 88 -23.64 10.33 10.38
N THR A 89 -24.78 10.99 10.15
CA THR A 89 -25.29 11.29 8.80
C THR A 89 -24.32 12.18 8.02
N SER A 90 -23.71 13.16 8.69
CA SER A 90 -22.69 14.02 8.10
C SER A 90 -21.43 13.23 7.70
N ILE A 91 -20.94 12.32 8.55
CA ILE A 91 -19.82 11.42 8.27
C ILE A 91 -20.10 10.58 7.03
N GLN A 92 -21.27 9.94 6.95
CA GLN A 92 -21.65 9.15 5.78
C GLN A 92 -21.74 9.96 4.49
N LYS A 93 -22.23 11.20 4.58
CA LYS A 93 -22.30 12.10 3.42
C LYS A 93 -20.89 12.52 2.98
N LEU A 94 -20.04 12.91 3.93
CA LEU A 94 -18.65 13.33 3.69
C LEU A 94 -17.81 12.19 3.13
N LEU A 95 -18.00 10.96 3.61
CA LEU A 95 -17.33 9.79 3.06
C LEU A 95 -17.77 9.50 1.62
N ARG A 96 -19.08 9.56 1.33
CA ARG A 96 -19.56 9.41 -0.05
C ARG A 96 -19.01 10.51 -0.96
N ASP A 97 -19.01 11.75 -0.50
CA ASP A 97 -18.42 12.88 -1.23
C ASP A 97 -16.92 12.68 -1.48
N LEU A 98 -16.18 12.22 -0.46
CA LEU A 98 -14.76 11.91 -0.57
C LEU A 98 -14.52 10.80 -1.61
N LYS A 99 -15.28 9.70 -1.57
CA LYS A 99 -15.19 8.61 -2.56
C LYS A 99 -15.48 9.10 -3.98
N VAL A 100 -16.52 9.91 -4.17
CA VAL A 100 -16.84 10.48 -5.49
C VAL A 100 -15.69 11.34 -6.00
N ARG A 101 -15.17 12.26 -5.18
CA ARG A 101 -14.03 13.12 -5.56
C ARG A 101 -12.76 12.33 -5.85
N CYS A 102 -12.43 11.34 -5.02
CA CYS A 102 -11.27 10.48 -5.24
C CYS A 102 -11.42 9.69 -6.56
N GLY A 103 -12.64 9.22 -6.88
CA GLY A 103 -12.93 8.55 -8.13
C GLY A 103 -12.84 9.48 -9.34
N GLU A 104 -13.28 10.73 -9.22
CA GLU A 104 -13.12 11.76 -10.25
C GLU A 104 -11.64 12.11 -10.47
N ASP A 105 -10.88 12.35 -9.40
CA ASP A 105 -9.44 12.62 -9.45
C ASP A 105 -8.67 11.44 -10.08
N LEU A 106 -9.06 10.19 -9.76
CA LEU A 106 -8.48 8.99 -10.38
C LEU A 106 -8.79 8.90 -11.87
N LYS A 107 -10.03 9.18 -12.30
CA LYS A 107 -10.38 9.20 -13.74
C LYS A 107 -9.58 10.25 -14.50
N VAL A 108 -9.36 11.42 -13.89
CA VAL A 108 -8.53 12.47 -14.50
C VAL A 108 -7.07 12.02 -14.63
N ARG A 109 -6.51 11.33 -13.63
CA ARG A 109 -5.11 10.86 -13.63
C ARG A 109 -4.88 9.63 -14.53
N CYS A 110 -5.82 8.70 -14.55
CA CYS A 110 -5.61 7.35 -15.12
C CYS A 110 -6.41 7.09 -16.41
N GLY A 111 -7.29 8.01 -16.82
CA GLY A 111 -8.17 7.86 -18.00
C GLY A 111 -9.47 7.08 -17.70
N GLU A 112 -10.30 6.91 -18.74
CA GLU A 112 -11.63 6.28 -18.66
C GLU A 112 -11.60 4.73 -18.67
N ALA A 113 -10.71 4.11 -17.90
CA ALA A 113 -10.71 2.66 -17.76
C ALA A 113 -11.94 2.18 -16.93
N PRO A 114 -12.45 0.94 -17.18
CA PRO A 114 -13.69 0.46 -16.57
C PRO A 114 -13.62 0.40 -15.04
N LEU A 115 -14.66 0.94 -14.38
CA LEU A 115 -14.76 1.18 -12.92
C LEU A 115 -14.37 -0.01 -12.01
N GLY A 116 -14.46 -1.25 -12.49
CA GLY A 116 -14.12 -2.44 -11.72
C GLY A 116 -12.62 -2.66 -11.52
N ALA A 117 -11.77 -2.09 -12.39
CA ALA A 117 -10.32 -2.24 -12.30
C ALA A 117 -9.66 -1.33 -11.24
N HIS A 118 -10.41 -0.36 -10.69
CA HIS A 118 -9.88 0.72 -9.84
C HIS A 118 -10.44 0.74 -8.42
N ALA A 119 -11.17 -0.30 -7.99
CA ALA A 119 -11.74 -0.31 -6.64
C ALA A 119 -10.66 -0.13 -5.56
N ASP A 120 -9.53 -0.84 -5.71
CA ASP A 120 -8.41 -0.76 -4.77
C ASP A 120 -7.67 0.58 -4.83
N GLU A 121 -7.54 1.16 -6.03
CA GLU A 121 -6.96 2.50 -6.20
C GLU A 121 -7.82 3.58 -5.54
N LEU A 122 -9.13 3.43 -5.62
CA LEU A 122 -10.07 4.32 -4.97
C LEU A 122 -9.94 4.24 -3.44
N ASP A 123 -9.92 3.04 -2.89
CA ASP A 123 -9.78 2.86 -1.44
C ASP A 123 -8.39 3.30 -0.95
N CYS A 124 -7.34 3.09 -1.74
CA CYS A 124 -6.00 3.62 -1.50
C CYS A 124 -6.00 5.16 -1.45
N GLU A 125 -6.62 5.84 -2.42
CA GLU A 125 -6.67 7.31 -2.47
C GLU A 125 -7.50 7.88 -1.30
N VAL A 126 -8.66 7.28 -0.99
CA VAL A 126 -9.48 7.66 0.17
C VAL A 126 -8.67 7.53 1.46
N THR A 127 -7.93 6.43 1.60
CA THR A 127 -7.06 6.18 2.76
C THR A 127 -5.95 7.22 2.86
N SER A 128 -5.24 7.53 1.77
CA SER A 128 -4.19 8.54 1.76
C SER A 128 -4.70 9.91 2.17
N GLN A 129 -5.89 10.31 1.69
CA GLN A 129 -6.50 11.59 2.10
C GLN A 129 -6.93 11.60 3.58
N LEU A 130 -7.44 10.48 4.11
CA LEU A 130 -7.81 10.39 5.52
C LEU A 130 -6.57 10.41 6.44
N MET A 131 -5.53 9.63 6.11
CA MET A 131 -4.25 9.64 6.82
C MET A 131 -3.63 11.04 6.81
N TRP A 132 -3.69 11.74 5.67
CA TRP A 132 -3.22 13.11 5.57
C TRP A 132 -4.01 14.06 6.47
N ALA A 133 -5.34 13.96 6.49
CA ALA A 133 -6.19 14.79 7.35
C ALA A 133 -5.90 14.53 8.84
N LEU A 134 -5.72 13.26 9.23
CA LEU A 134 -5.35 12.86 10.58
C LEU A 134 -3.98 13.42 10.98
N ALA A 135 -2.97 13.31 10.10
CA ALA A 135 -1.64 13.85 10.33
C ALA A 135 -1.67 15.37 10.55
N ARG A 136 -2.43 16.10 9.71
CA ARG A 136 -2.59 17.56 9.85
C ARG A 136 -3.30 17.97 11.13
N ARG A 137 -4.30 17.20 11.59
CA ARG A 137 -5.01 17.48 12.85
C ARG A 137 -4.08 17.37 14.07
N LYS A 138 -3.03 16.55 13.98
CA LYS A 138 -2.01 16.33 15.03
C LYS A 138 -0.70 17.08 14.71
N ASP A 139 -0.77 18.15 13.92
CA ASP A 139 0.35 19.02 13.56
C ASP A 139 1.58 18.29 12.99
N THR A 140 1.36 17.19 12.28
CA THR A 140 2.42 16.43 11.59
C THR A 140 2.38 16.75 10.10
N PRO A 141 3.31 17.56 9.56
CA PRO A 141 3.28 18.03 8.18
C PRO A 141 3.78 16.96 7.21
N VAL A 142 2.91 16.00 6.88
CA VAL A 142 3.23 14.93 5.91
C VAL A 142 2.66 15.28 4.53
N PRO A 143 3.48 15.26 3.46
CA PRO A 143 2.98 15.44 2.09
C PRO A 143 1.97 14.36 1.70
N LEU A 144 0.89 14.75 1.00
CA LEU A 144 -0.14 13.80 0.56
C LEU A 144 0.41 12.78 -0.44
N ASP A 145 1.27 13.20 -1.35
CA ASP A 145 1.85 12.32 -2.38
C ASP A 145 2.71 11.22 -1.75
N PHE A 146 3.44 11.52 -0.68
CA PHE A 146 4.14 10.48 0.09
C PHE A 146 3.19 9.41 0.63
N LEU A 147 2.04 9.82 1.18
CA LEU A 147 1.03 8.88 1.68
C LEU A 147 0.34 8.11 0.55
N ARG A 148 0.25 8.66 -0.65
CA ARG A 148 -0.22 7.95 -1.85
C ARG A 148 0.78 6.87 -2.27
N GLY A 149 2.05 7.23 -2.41
CA GLY A 149 3.12 6.30 -2.76
C GLY A 149 3.23 5.14 -1.77
N PHE A 150 3.15 5.44 -0.47
CA PHE A 150 3.17 4.43 0.58
C PHE A 150 1.94 3.52 0.59
N ASN A 151 0.73 4.09 0.48
CA ASN A 151 -0.49 3.28 0.45
C ASN A 151 -0.53 2.42 -0.81
N ARG A 152 -0.11 2.93 -1.98
CA ARG A 152 0.06 2.11 -3.19
C ARG A 152 1.04 0.96 -2.95
N ALA A 153 2.16 1.21 -2.29
CA ALA A 153 3.14 0.15 -1.97
C ALA A 153 2.56 -0.97 -1.09
N THR A 154 1.65 -0.62 -0.17
CA THR A 154 1.11 -1.53 0.85
C THR A 154 -0.20 -2.21 0.46
N PHE A 155 -1.12 -1.51 -0.20
CA PHE A 155 -2.45 -2.03 -0.54
C PHE A 155 -2.42 -3.11 -1.62
N PHE A 156 -1.57 -3.03 -2.66
CA PHE A 156 -1.56 -4.11 -3.67
C PHE A 156 -0.60 -5.27 -3.37
N ARG A 157 0.01 -5.34 -2.19
CA ARG A 157 0.64 -6.59 -1.72
C ARG A 157 -0.38 -7.74 -1.56
N HIS A 158 -1.67 -7.42 -1.42
CA HIS A 158 -2.74 -8.40 -1.20
C HIS A 158 -3.22 -9.15 -2.45
N MET A 159 -2.77 -8.77 -3.65
CA MET A 159 -3.46 -9.16 -4.89
C MET A 159 -2.60 -10.01 -5.84
N THR A 160 -1.30 -10.19 -5.61
CA THR A 160 -0.51 -11.12 -6.42
C THR A 160 -0.79 -12.57 -5.96
N PRO A 161 -1.15 -13.51 -6.86
CA PRO A 161 -1.14 -14.93 -6.54
C PRO A 161 0.29 -15.33 -6.13
N GLY A 162 0.50 -15.72 -4.88
CA GLY A 162 1.83 -15.91 -4.28
C GLY A 162 2.34 -14.73 -3.43
N GLY A 163 1.59 -13.62 -3.37
CA GLY A 163 1.78 -12.53 -2.43
C GLY A 163 1.52 -13.01 -1.00
N LEU A 164 2.42 -12.66 -0.08
CA LEU A 164 2.36 -13.07 1.32
C LEU A 164 1.08 -12.54 1.98
N ALA A 165 0.52 -13.33 2.90
CA ALA A 165 -0.67 -13.00 3.67
C ALA A 165 -0.58 -11.58 4.29
N PRO A 166 -1.72 -10.88 4.46
CA PRO A 166 -1.73 -9.52 4.99
C PRO A 166 -0.88 -9.42 6.25
N ALA A 167 0.10 -8.51 6.25
CA ALA A 167 0.69 -8.08 7.51
C ALA A 167 -0.43 -7.54 8.39
N GLU A 168 -0.30 -7.75 9.70
CA GLU A 168 -1.17 -7.16 10.72
C GLU A 168 -1.38 -5.66 10.49
N ALA A 169 -0.40 -4.93 9.94
CA ALA A 169 -0.50 -3.49 9.66
C ALA A 169 -1.47 -3.12 8.52
N SER A 170 -1.53 -3.87 7.42
CA SER A 170 -2.49 -3.57 6.36
C SER A 170 -3.87 -4.13 6.67
N ASP A 171 -3.93 -5.27 7.33
CA ASP A 171 -5.17 -5.76 7.92
C ASP A 171 -5.67 -4.78 8.99
N PHE A 172 -4.79 -4.15 9.77
CA PHE A 172 -5.11 -3.10 10.74
C PHE A 172 -5.60 -1.81 10.10
N ILE A 173 -4.95 -1.32 9.04
CA ILE A 173 -5.42 -0.15 8.28
C ILE A 173 -6.76 -0.47 7.62
N CYS A 174 -6.90 -1.61 6.94
CA CYS A 174 -8.15 -2.05 6.33
C CYS A 174 -9.25 -2.36 7.35
N LYS A 175 -8.93 -2.82 8.57
CA LYS A 175 -9.88 -3.05 9.67
C LYS A 175 -10.28 -1.74 10.35
N ALA A 176 -9.34 -0.87 10.66
CA ALA A 176 -9.62 0.47 11.22
C ALA A 176 -10.47 1.27 10.22
N LEU A 177 -10.14 1.22 8.94
CA LEU A 177 -10.95 1.81 7.89
C LEU A 177 -12.23 1.02 7.63
N GLY A 178 -12.25 -0.29 7.74
CA GLY A 178 -13.46 -1.11 7.58
C GLY A 178 -14.50 -0.80 8.65
N LEU A 179 -14.04 -0.64 9.88
CA LEU A 179 -14.79 -0.17 11.05
C LEU A 179 -15.30 1.27 10.85
N VAL A 180 -14.49 2.15 10.25
CA VAL A 180 -14.85 3.56 10.01
C VAL A 180 -15.64 3.77 8.72
N LEU A 181 -15.53 2.91 7.70
CA LEU A 181 -15.91 3.22 6.32
C LEU A 181 -16.84 2.19 5.64
N PHE A 182 -16.90 0.91 6.05
CA PHE A 182 -17.45 -0.11 5.13
C PHE A 182 -18.51 -1.09 5.65
N THR A 183 -18.51 -1.59 6.89
CA THR A 183 -19.41 -2.72 7.22
C THR A 183 -20.43 -2.50 8.34
N GLU A 184 -20.13 -1.67 9.35
CA GLU A 184 -21.05 -1.52 10.49
C GLU A 184 -21.77 -0.18 10.53
N ILE A 185 -21.13 0.91 10.07
CA ILE A 185 -21.74 2.25 10.08
C ILE A 185 -22.88 2.35 9.05
N THR A 186 -22.86 1.57 7.96
CA THR A 186 -23.90 1.63 6.92
C THR A 186 -25.13 0.78 7.25
N SER A 187 -25.01 -0.25 8.09
CA SER A 187 -26.13 -1.08 8.55
C SER A 187 -26.75 -0.54 9.84
N SER A 188 -25.94 -0.02 10.77
CA SER A 188 -26.43 0.57 12.03
C SER A 188 -27.03 1.97 11.91
N LEU A 189 -26.58 2.80 10.96
CA LEU A 189 -27.17 4.13 10.73
C LEU A 189 -28.27 4.15 9.66
N LYS A 190 -28.62 3.02 9.03
CA LYS A 190 -29.63 3.00 7.95
C LYS A 190 -31.08 3.01 8.41
N VAL A 191 -31.34 3.06 9.72
CA VAL A 191 -32.72 3.08 10.21
C VAL A 191 -33.14 4.52 10.50
N SER A 192 -33.67 5.17 9.46
CA SER A 192 -34.51 6.36 9.58
C SER A 192 -35.60 6.12 10.63
N ALA A 193 -35.74 7.05 11.59
CA ALA A 193 -36.80 7.06 12.60
C ALA A 193 -38.22 6.92 12.02
N LYS A 194 -38.41 7.15 10.71
CA LYS A 194 -39.70 7.05 10.02
C LYS A 194 -40.05 5.64 9.52
N GLU A 195 -39.06 4.77 9.32
CA GLU A 195 -39.26 3.38 8.88
C GLU A 195 -39.42 2.41 10.08
N MET A 196 -38.94 2.81 11.26
CA MET A 196 -38.85 1.96 12.45
C MET A 196 -40.20 1.71 13.15
N VAL A 197 -41.14 2.67 13.08
CA VAL A 197 -42.50 2.52 13.64
C VAL A 197 -43.28 1.36 12.99
N LYS A 198 -42.89 0.91 11.80
CA LYS A 198 -43.53 -0.24 11.11
C LYS A 198 -42.90 -1.60 11.42
N ASN A 199 -41.67 -1.65 11.95
CA ASN A 199 -40.90 -2.91 12.11
C ASN A 199 -40.62 -3.32 13.57
N ILE A 200 -41.31 -2.71 14.55
CA ILE A 200 -41.21 -3.04 15.99
C ILE A 200 -41.56 -4.52 16.32
N LYS A 201 -42.09 -5.30 15.37
CA LYS A 201 -42.34 -6.74 15.57
C LYS A 201 -41.21 -7.70 15.17
N LEU A 202 -40.09 -7.25 14.57
CA LEU A 202 -39.11 -8.18 13.97
C LEU A 202 -37.65 -8.07 14.44
N ILE A 203 -37.30 -7.09 15.29
CA ILE A 203 -35.93 -6.92 15.82
C ILE A 203 -35.85 -7.29 17.33
N GLY A 204 -36.89 -7.96 17.84
CA GLY A 204 -36.83 -8.62 19.14
C GLY A 204 -36.24 -10.01 19.00
N ILE A 205 -35.07 -10.23 19.62
CA ILE A 205 -34.47 -11.55 19.93
C ILE A 205 -33.78 -12.25 18.75
N LYS A 206 -32.52 -11.87 18.46
CA LYS A 206 -31.53 -12.76 17.81
C LYS A 206 -30.06 -12.38 18.13
N ALA A 207 -29.80 -11.98 19.37
CA ALA A 207 -28.43 -11.71 19.84
C ALA A 207 -28.03 -12.51 21.10
N VAL A 208 -28.81 -13.51 21.52
CA VAL A 208 -28.49 -14.35 22.70
C VAL A 208 -28.27 -15.83 22.36
N GLU A 209 -28.45 -16.25 21.10
CA GLU A 209 -28.26 -17.66 20.72
C GLU A 209 -27.46 -17.80 19.41
N ALA A 210 -26.16 -17.52 19.47
CA ALA A 210 -25.15 -18.21 18.67
C ALA A 210 -23.77 -17.75 19.17
N GLY A 211 -23.07 -18.63 19.87
CA GLY A 211 -21.67 -18.41 20.22
C GLY A 211 -20.84 -18.20 18.96
N SER A 212 -20.27 -17.01 18.82
CA SER A 212 -19.18 -16.74 17.89
C SER A 212 -18.16 -15.86 18.59
N GLU A 213 -16.94 -16.38 18.71
CA GLU A 213 -15.73 -15.72 19.20
C GLU A 213 -15.23 -14.60 18.24
N ALA A 214 -16.14 -13.80 17.69
CA ALA A 214 -15.87 -12.65 16.82
C ALA A 214 -16.30 -11.33 17.47
N LEU A 215 -16.14 -11.22 18.79
CA LEU A 215 -16.45 -10.04 19.60
C LEU A 215 -15.32 -9.01 19.50
N GLY A 216 -15.26 -8.29 18.37
CA GLY A 216 -14.30 -7.22 18.13
C GLY A 216 -14.89 -5.81 17.97
N ALA A 217 -16.16 -5.68 17.55
CA ALA A 217 -16.65 -4.43 16.94
C ALA A 217 -18.04 -3.92 17.40
N THR A 218 -18.69 -4.59 18.35
CA THR A 218 -20.13 -4.37 18.63
C THR A 218 -20.52 -3.05 19.30
N GLY A 219 -19.57 -2.24 19.82
CA GLY A 219 -19.90 -0.97 20.50
C GLY A 219 -20.26 0.21 19.59
N LEU A 220 -19.88 0.18 18.30
CA LEU A 220 -20.12 1.30 17.38
C LEU A 220 -21.50 1.24 16.70
N GLY A 221 -22.08 0.05 16.57
CA GLY A 221 -23.33 -0.20 15.85
C GLY A 221 -24.61 -0.02 16.65
N ILE A 222 -24.54 0.30 17.94
CA ILE A 222 -25.75 0.48 18.76
C ILE A 222 -26.41 1.80 18.38
N SER A 223 -27.63 1.73 17.88
CA SER A 223 -28.51 2.89 17.77
C SER A 223 -28.80 3.38 19.18
N LEU A 224 -28.24 4.52 19.56
CA LEU A 224 -28.48 5.13 20.87
C LEU A 224 -29.98 5.41 21.09
N TYR A 225 -30.73 5.61 20.01
CA TYR A 225 -32.18 5.72 20.05
C TYR A 225 -32.86 4.42 20.47
N ASP A 226 -32.47 3.28 19.89
CA ASP A 226 -33.04 1.96 20.24
C ASP A 226 -32.73 1.59 21.68
N LEU A 227 -31.53 1.94 22.14
CA LEU A 227 -31.10 1.80 23.52
C LEU A 227 -32.05 2.56 24.46
N ILE A 228 -32.32 3.84 24.18
CA ILE A 228 -33.28 4.63 24.98
C ILE A 228 -34.69 4.03 24.94
N MET A 229 -35.19 3.67 23.76
CA MET A 229 -36.54 3.12 23.60
C MET A 229 -36.71 1.79 24.35
N LYS A 230 -35.70 0.91 24.29
CA LYS A 230 -35.71 -0.37 24.99
C LYS A 230 -35.62 -0.18 26.50
N SER A 231 -34.79 0.73 26.98
CA SER A 231 -34.75 1.11 28.40
C SER A 231 -36.10 1.67 28.87
N GLU A 232 -36.77 2.48 28.04
CA GLU A 232 -38.11 2.98 28.31
C GLU A 232 -39.13 1.83 28.40
N GLU A 233 -39.09 0.86 27.49
CA GLU A 233 -39.98 -0.32 27.53
C GLU A 233 -39.77 -1.15 28.80
N LEU A 234 -38.52 -1.37 29.21
CA LEU A 234 -38.18 -2.09 30.44
C LEU A 234 -38.70 -1.34 31.68
N VAL A 235 -38.51 -0.02 31.73
CA VAL A 235 -39.08 0.81 32.81
C VAL A 235 -40.61 0.75 32.79
N LYS A 236 -41.28 0.87 31.64
CA LYS A 236 -42.75 0.74 31.54
C LYS A 236 -43.27 -0.62 32.02
N GLY A 237 -42.47 -1.68 31.87
CA GLY A 237 -42.75 -3.02 32.35
C GLY A 237 -42.46 -3.25 33.84
N ASN A 238 -42.13 -2.21 34.62
CA ASN A 238 -41.64 -2.29 36.00
C ASN A 238 -40.34 -3.11 36.17
N ARG A 239 -39.52 -3.23 35.12
CA ARG A 239 -38.23 -3.96 35.11
C ARG A 239 -37.06 -2.98 35.28
N VAL A 240 -37.10 -2.17 36.34
CA VAL A 240 -36.15 -1.05 36.55
C VAL A 240 -34.71 -1.55 36.72
N THR A 241 -34.50 -2.64 37.45
CA THR A 241 -33.18 -3.24 37.62
C THR A 241 -32.57 -3.65 36.28
N GLU A 242 -33.38 -4.27 35.41
CA GLU A 242 -32.91 -4.67 34.08
C GLU A 242 -32.68 -3.47 33.15
N ALA A 243 -33.50 -2.41 33.27
CA ALA A 243 -33.28 -1.18 32.52
C ALA A 243 -31.97 -0.50 32.94
N SER A 244 -31.70 -0.43 34.24
CA SER A 244 -30.44 0.08 34.79
C SER A 244 -29.24 -0.77 34.33
N GLU A 245 -29.33 -2.10 34.42
CA GLU A 245 -28.29 -3.01 33.96
C GLU A 245 -28.03 -2.84 32.45
N PHE A 246 -29.08 -2.82 31.63
CA PHE A 246 -28.97 -2.60 30.19
C PHE A 246 -28.34 -1.25 29.83
N LEU A 247 -28.72 -0.16 30.50
CA LEU A 247 -28.12 1.17 30.30
C LEU A 247 -26.63 1.19 30.69
N ARG A 248 -26.28 0.53 31.81
CA ARG A 248 -24.90 0.43 32.29
C ARG A 248 -24.03 -0.33 31.29
N ASP A 249 -24.50 -1.49 30.86
CA ASP A 249 -23.78 -2.36 29.93
C ASP A 249 -23.59 -1.63 28.59
N SER A 250 -24.65 -0.98 28.09
CA SER A 250 -24.57 -0.23 26.84
C SER A 250 -23.63 0.98 26.94
N ALA A 251 -23.63 1.71 28.06
CA ALA A 251 -22.65 2.78 28.31
C ALA A 251 -21.22 2.23 28.32
N GLY A 252 -21.01 1.06 28.94
CA GLY A 252 -19.74 0.33 28.92
C GLY A 252 -19.30 -0.06 27.51
N GLU A 253 -20.21 -0.61 26.69
CA GLU A 253 -19.95 -0.98 25.30
C GLU A 253 -19.62 0.23 24.42
N ILE A 254 -20.31 1.36 24.59
CA ILE A 254 -20.00 2.61 23.89
C ILE A 254 -18.58 3.07 24.24
N LEU A 255 -18.25 3.16 25.53
CA LEU A 255 -16.93 3.60 25.99
C LEU A 255 -15.81 2.67 25.52
N ASP A 256 -16.03 1.36 25.51
CA ASP A 256 -15.07 0.38 24.98
C ASP A 256 -14.87 0.54 23.46
N GLY A 257 -15.96 0.67 22.70
CA GLY A 257 -15.90 0.90 21.25
C GLY A 257 -15.16 2.18 20.88
N GLN A 258 -15.40 3.26 21.62
CA GLN A 258 -14.70 4.53 21.43
C GLN A 258 -13.22 4.44 21.75
N ARG A 259 -12.87 3.79 22.86
CA ARG A 259 -11.48 3.58 23.26
C ARG A 259 -10.73 2.84 22.16
N LYS A 260 -11.29 1.74 21.65
CA LYS A 260 -10.73 0.96 20.54
C LYS A 260 -10.56 1.79 19.27
N LEU A 261 -11.56 2.57 18.88
CA LEU A 261 -11.45 3.44 17.70
C LEU A 261 -10.40 4.53 17.88
N LYS A 262 -10.31 5.13 19.07
CA LYS A 262 -9.28 6.13 19.40
C LYS A 262 -7.88 5.52 19.36
N GLU A 263 -7.69 4.34 19.96
CA GLU A 263 -6.44 3.57 19.88
C GLU A 263 -6.05 3.27 18.43
N GLN A 264 -7.02 2.94 17.57
CA GLN A 264 -6.77 2.73 16.13
C GLN A 264 -6.33 4.00 15.40
N LEU A 265 -7.00 5.13 15.64
CA LEU A 265 -6.62 6.42 15.07
C LEU A 265 -5.24 6.88 15.56
N ASP A 266 -4.94 6.71 16.84
CA ASP A 266 -3.64 7.06 17.41
C ASP A 266 -2.53 6.15 16.84
N ALA A 267 -2.77 4.84 16.71
CA ALA A 267 -1.82 3.94 16.06
C ALA A 267 -1.59 4.27 14.57
N MET A 268 -2.65 4.64 13.82
CA MET A 268 -2.51 5.11 12.44
C MET A 268 -1.65 6.38 12.36
N HIS A 269 -1.85 7.32 13.30
CA HIS A 269 -1.02 8.51 13.42
C HIS A 269 0.45 8.17 13.73
N GLU A 270 0.71 7.23 14.64
CA GLU A 270 2.07 6.76 14.93
C GLU A 270 2.75 6.14 13.70
N ILE A 271 2.02 5.35 12.91
CA ILE A 271 2.52 4.78 11.65
C ILE A 271 2.92 5.90 10.70
N ILE A 272 2.06 6.90 10.51
CA ILE A 272 2.36 8.07 9.66
C ILE A 272 3.63 8.79 10.14
N GLN A 273 3.79 8.98 11.45
CA GLN A 273 4.99 9.61 12.00
C GLN A 273 6.25 8.78 11.77
N LYS A 274 6.19 7.46 11.99
CA LYS A 274 7.33 6.56 11.75
C LYS A 274 7.73 6.57 10.28
N LEU A 275 6.77 6.49 9.37
CA LEU A 275 6.99 6.57 7.93
C LEU A 275 7.60 7.89 7.49
N PHE A 276 7.09 9.01 7.98
CA PHE A 276 7.62 10.31 7.62
C PHE A 276 9.02 10.55 8.18
N ARG A 277 9.30 10.10 9.42
CA ARG A 277 10.66 10.09 9.97
C ARG A 277 11.60 9.26 9.11
N MET A 278 11.17 8.07 8.70
CA MET A 278 11.93 7.18 7.84
C MET A 278 12.29 7.81 6.49
N LYS A 279 11.31 8.43 5.82
CA LYS A 279 11.54 9.25 4.62
C LYS A 279 12.64 10.28 4.85
N ASN A 280 12.56 11.04 5.95
CA ASN A 280 13.55 12.07 6.26
C ASN A 280 14.93 11.49 6.56
N LEU A 281 15.03 10.34 7.24
CA LEU A 281 16.31 9.67 7.50
C LEU A 281 16.98 9.25 6.20
N ILE A 282 16.22 8.67 5.28
CA ILE A 282 16.72 8.25 3.96
C ILE A 282 17.15 9.47 3.16
N GLN A 283 16.30 10.50 3.09
CA GLN A 283 16.60 11.75 2.37
C GLN A 283 17.88 12.44 2.84
N ASN A 284 18.32 12.16 4.08
CA ASN A 284 19.51 12.74 4.70
C ASN A 284 20.59 11.69 5.02
N LEU A 285 20.63 10.56 4.31
CA LEU A 285 21.76 9.62 4.41
C LEU A 285 23.06 10.37 4.09
N GLY A 286 24.10 10.16 4.92
CA GLY A 286 25.43 10.72 4.73
C GLY A 286 26.17 10.12 3.52
N GLY A 287 27.51 10.15 3.51
CA GLY A 287 28.31 9.42 2.51
C GLY A 287 28.41 7.92 2.79
N TYR A 288 28.95 7.15 1.83
CA TYR A 288 29.16 5.70 1.96
C TYR A 288 29.96 5.34 3.23
N SER A 289 29.61 4.22 3.86
CA SER A 289 30.24 3.81 5.12
C SER A 289 30.34 2.30 5.24
N LEU A 290 31.39 1.83 5.92
CA LEU A 290 31.58 0.44 6.32
C LEU A 290 30.96 0.10 7.67
N SER A 291 30.42 1.10 8.37
CA SER A 291 29.74 0.94 9.66
C SER A 291 28.48 1.80 9.71
N MET A 292 27.47 1.30 10.42
CA MET A 292 26.21 2.02 10.57
C MET A 292 26.23 3.02 11.72
N ASN A 293 25.80 4.24 11.44
CA ASN A 293 25.46 5.24 12.45
C ASN A 293 24.07 4.96 13.07
N GLU A 294 23.68 5.74 14.07
CA GLU A 294 22.40 5.56 14.78
C GLU A 294 21.17 5.67 13.88
N ASP A 295 21.19 6.58 12.90
CA ASP A 295 20.08 6.79 11.97
C ASP A 295 19.95 5.64 10.98
N GLU A 296 21.08 5.11 10.49
CA GLU A 296 21.13 3.91 9.66
C GLU A 296 20.61 2.68 10.43
N GLN A 297 20.97 2.55 11.72
CA GLN A 297 20.42 1.50 12.59
C GLN A 297 18.90 1.62 12.77
N ARG A 298 18.38 2.84 12.87
CA ARG A 298 16.93 3.07 12.93
C ARG A 298 16.23 2.70 11.62
N ILE A 299 16.83 3.00 10.47
CA ILE A 299 16.34 2.58 9.15
C ILE A 299 16.25 1.05 9.10
N MET A 300 17.33 0.37 9.47
CA MET A 300 17.38 -1.10 9.43
C MET A 300 16.42 -1.76 10.41
N ALA A 301 16.33 -1.26 11.65
CA ALA A 301 15.39 -1.76 12.64
C ALA A 301 13.94 -1.64 12.15
N TYR A 302 13.60 -0.53 11.49
CA TYR A 302 12.28 -0.34 10.91
C TYR A 302 12.01 -1.31 9.75
N ILE A 303 12.94 -1.41 8.79
CA ILE A 303 12.79 -2.31 7.64
C ILE A 303 12.67 -3.75 8.11
N MET A 304 13.53 -4.20 9.02
CA MET A 304 13.47 -5.56 9.56
C MET A 304 12.22 -5.82 10.42
N GLY A 305 11.67 -4.79 11.06
CA GLY A 305 10.45 -4.89 11.87
C GLY A 305 9.15 -4.82 11.06
N THR A 306 9.20 -4.33 9.82
CA THR A 306 8.01 -4.12 8.96
C THR A 306 8.02 -4.95 7.68
N CYS A 307 9.18 -5.43 7.25
CA CYS A 307 9.30 -6.28 6.07
C CYS A 307 8.77 -7.69 6.39
N THR A 308 7.78 -8.11 5.63
CA THR A 308 7.19 -9.46 5.71
C THR A 308 7.88 -10.47 4.80
N ASP A 309 8.74 -10.01 3.90
CA ASP A 309 9.48 -10.89 2.99
C ASP A 309 10.60 -11.60 3.76
N ASN A 310 10.39 -12.89 4.04
CA ASN A 310 11.34 -13.71 4.78
C ASN A 310 12.69 -13.84 4.07
N THR A 311 12.73 -13.78 2.73
CA THR A 311 13.96 -13.84 1.94
C THR A 311 14.78 -12.57 2.17
N VAL A 312 14.14 -11.40 2.09
CA VAL A 312 14.77 -10.10 2.39
C VAL A 312 15.25 -10.07 3.85
N VAL A 313 14.40 -10.42 4.80
CA VAL A 313 14.74 -10.42 6.23
C VAL A 313 15.87 -11.40 6.54
N SER A 314 15.89 -12.58 5.92
CA SER A 314 16.94 -13.58 6.13
C SER A 314 18.28 -13.09 5.56
N TRP A 315 18.27 -12.45 4.39
CA TRP A 315 19.47 -11.85 3.83
C TRP A 315 20.01 -10.73 4.74
N LEU A 316 19.17 -9.82 5.21
CA LEU A 316 19.59 -8.73 6.11
C LEU A 316 20.11 -9.23 7.48
N LYS A 317 19.65 -10.40 7.93
CA LYS A 317 20.13 -11.05 9.17
C LYS A 317 21.34 -11.97 8.95
N GLY A 318 21.61 -12.36 7.71
CA GLY A 318 22.57 -13.42 7.38
C GLY A 318 23.99 -13.07 7.79
N LEU A 319 24.58 -12.05 7.15
CA LEU A 319 25.93 -11.60 7.45
C LEU A 319 25.88 -10.20 8.07
N PRO A 320 26.73 -9.89 9.07
CA PRO A 320 26.74 -8.56 9.70
C PRO A 320 26.96 -7.39 8.73
N HIS A 321 27.65 -7.60 7.60
CA HIS A 321 27.90 -6.55 6.60
C HIS A 321 26.71 -6.32 5.66
N ASN A 322 25.77 -7.26 5.53
CA ASN A 322 24.63 -7.13 4.61
C ASN A 322 23.77 -5.91 4.92
N GLN A 323 23.66 -5.52 6.19
CA GLN A 323 22.92 -4.33 6.59
C GLN A 323 23.60 -3.05 6.12
N ASN A 324 24.93 -2.98 6.24
CA ASN A 324 25.73 -1.85 5.76
C ASN A 324 25.63 -1.74 4.23
N GLU A 325 25.76 -2.86 3.53
CA GLU A 325 25.63 -2.91 2.07
C GLU A 325 24.25 -2.48 1.60
N PHE A 326 23.19 -2.88 2.30
CA PHE A 326 21.83 -2.46 1.96
C PHE A 326 21.61 -0.95 2.16
N VAL A 327 22.15 -0.38 3.23
CA VAL A 327 22.09 1.07 3.45
C VAL A 327 22.89 1.81 2.39
N ASN A 328 24.08 1.33 2.02
CA ASN A 328 24.87 1.87 0.92
C ASN A 328 24.12 1.77 -0.42
N LEU A 329 23.37 0.69 -0.63
CA LEU A 329 22.53 0.51 -1.80
C LEU A 329 21.35 1.50 -1.84
N LEU A 330 20.67 1.75 -0.72
CA LEU A 330 19.64 2.78 -0.62
C LEU A 330 20.20 4.17 -0.97
N ARG A 331 21.36 4.51 -0.41
CA ARG A 331 22.10 5.75 -0.69
C ARG A 331 22.44 5.85 -2.18
N PHE A 332 23.02 4.80 -2.74
CA PHE A 332 23.41 4.74 -4.15
C PHE A 332 22.20 4.98 -5.07
N ILE A 333 21.09 4.27 -4.85
CA ILE A 333 19.87 4.45 -5.65
C ILE A 333 19.33 5.87 -5.49
N GLN A 334 19.28 6.37 -4.26
CA GLN A 334 18.77 7.71 -3.98
C GLN A 334 19.60 8.80 -4.66
N GLU A 335 20.93 8.74 -4.58
CA GLU A 335 21.82 9.71 -5.24
C GLU A 335 21.61 9.74 -6.76
N ARG A 336 21.45 8.56 -7.38
CA ARG A 336 21.23 8.44 -8.82
C ARG A 336 19.83 8.89 -9.24
N LEU A 337 18.81 8.61 -8.42
CA LEU A 337 17.43 8.97 -8.72
C LEU A 337 17.09 10.42 -8.35
N LYS A 338 17.75 11.03 -7.36
CA LYS A 338 17.35 12.36 -6.83
C LYS A 338 17.20 13.42 -7.92
N HIS A 339 18.24 13.63 -8.72
CA HIS A 339 18.23 14.63 -9.79
C HIS A 339 17.22 14.29 -10.89
N ILE A 340 17.08 12.99 -11.16
CA ILE A 340 16.21 12.48 -12.21
C ILE A 340 14.74 12.63 -11.80
N LEU A 341 14.40 12.35 -10.54
CA LEU A 341 13.05 12.51 -10.01
C LEU A 341 12.65 13.99 -9.89
N GLU A 342 13.60 14.88 -9.55
CA GLU A 342 13.39 16.33 -9.58
C GLU A 342 13.10 16.83 -11.00
N ASP A 343 13.80 16.32 -12.01
CA ASP A 343 13.56 16.69 -13.41
C ASP A 343 12.28 16.05 -13.98
N LEU A 344 12.01 14.80 -13.63
CA LEU A 344 10.78 14.09 -14.00
C LEU A 344 9.54 14.62 -13.26
N ALA A 345 9.68 15.40 -12.19
CA ALA A 345 8.56 16.12 -11.59
C ALA A 345 7.96 17.15 -12.56
N LYS A 346 8.70 17.54 -13.61
CA LYS A 346 8.23 18.45 -14.66
C LYS A 346 7.36 17.75 -15.71
N TYR A 347 7.45 16.43 -15.82
CA TYR A 347 6.70 15.62 -16.79
C TYR A 347 5.57 14.88 -16.06
N SER A 348 4.38 14.85 -16.66
CA SER A 348 3.15 14.31 -16.05
C SER A 348 3.12 12.77 -15.95
N GLY A 349 4.25 12.10 -16.09
CA GLY A 349 4.35 10.64 -16.08
C GLY A 349 4.65 10.08 -14.69
N ASP A 350 3.71 9.36 -14.09
CA ASP A 350 3.90 8.61 -12.83
C ASP A 350 4.74 7.32 -13.00
N HIS A 351 5.13 7.00 -14.24
CA HIS A 351 5.82 5.77 -14.60
C HIS A 351 7.15 6.06 -15.29
N ILE A 352 8.20 5.35 -14.87
CA ILE A 352 9.54 5.47 -15.44
C ILE A 352 10.10 4.10 -15.79
N HIS A 353 11.06 4.05 -16.71
CA HIS A 353 11.83 2.83 -16.97
C HIS A 353 13.19 2.97 -16.30
N ILE A 354 13.55 2.06 -15.40
CA ILE A 354 14.89 2.05 -14.80
C ILE A 354 15.70 0.95 -15.47
N VAL A 355 16.80 1.28 -16.13
CA VAL A 355 17.73 0.30 -16.69
C VAL A 355 18.91 0.16 -15.74
N PHE A 356 19.04 -1.00 -15.10
CA PHE A 356 20.18 -1.29 -14.25
C PHE A 356 21.26 -2.02 -15.05
N VAL A 357 22.43 -1.42 -15.16
CA VAL A 357 23.57 -1.95 -15.92
C VAL A 357 24.61 -2.42 -14.93
N ALA A 358 24.90 -3.72 -14.91
CA ALA A 358 25.82 -4.33 -13.97
C ALA A 358 26.47 -5.58 -14.56
N HIS A 359 27.53 -6.05 -13.91
CA HIS A 359 27.90 -7.45 -14.07
C HIS A 359 26.89 -8.34 -13.34
N GLY A 360 26.75 -9.59 -13.77
CA GLY A 360 25.81 -10.51 -13.15
C GLY A 360 26.15 -11.96 -13.37
N SER A 361 25.61 -12.79 -12.49
CA SER A 361 25.59 -14.25 -12.62
C SER A 361 24.37 -14.83 -11.93
N ILE A 362 24.10 -16.09 -12.21
CA ILE A 362 23.13 -16.91 -11.50
C ILE A 362 23.87 -17.88 -10.56
N VAL A 363 23.20 -18.33 -9.51
CA VAL A 363 23.73 -19.35 -8.57
C VAL A 363 22.76 -20.49 -8.38
N ASP A 364 23.26 -21.62 -7.86
CA ASP A 364 22.49 -22.83 -7.55
C ASP A 364 21.56 -22.67 -6.33
N GLN A 365 20.71 -21.65 -6.39
CA GLN A 365 19.65 -21.34 -5.43
C GLN A 365 18.47 -20.79 -6.23
N PHE A 366 17.26 -21.16 -5.81
CA PHE A 366 16.03 -20.73 -6.46
C PHE A 366 15.24 -19.79 -5.55
N MET A 367 14.52 -18.87 -6.18
CA MET A 367 13.57 -17.97 -5.53
C MET A 367 12.31 -17.84 -6.39
N PRO A 368 11.14 -17.56 -5.78
CA PRO A 368 9.95 -17.23 -6.56
C PRO A 368 10.18 -15.94 -7.33
N SER A 369 9.83 -15.91 -8.61
CA SER A 369 9.94 -14.73 -9.48
C SER A 369 9.18 -13.50 -8.93
N GLY A 370 8.15 -13.72 -8.11
CA GLY A 370 7.44 -12.69 -7.37
C GLY A 370 8.34 -11.81 -6.49
N GLY A 371 9.50 -12.31 -6.04
CA GLY A 371 10.49 -11.51 -5.32
C GLY A 371 11.13 -10.40 -6.17
N LEU A 372 11.03 -10.49 -7.51
CA LEU A 372 11.48 -9.45 -8.43
C LEU A 372 10.38 -8.45 -8.81
N VAL A 373 9.17 -8.60 -8.27
CA VAL A 373 8.08 -7.61 -8.39
C VAL A 373 7.40 -7.43 -7.03
N PRO A 374 8.17 -7.06 -5.98
CA PRO A 374 7.77 -7.19 -4.58
C PRO A 374 6.69 -6.20 -4.14
N THR A 375 6.46 -5.14 -4.94
CA THR A 375 5.47 -4.11 -4.65
C THR A 375 4.83 -3.58 -5.94
N PRO A 376 3.71 -2.84 -5.82
CA PRO A 376 3.00 -2.25 -6.96
C PRO A 376 3.77 -1.09 -7.60
N ASN A 377 4.75 -0.52 -6.89
CA ASN A 377 5.67 0.47 -7.44
C ASN A 377 6.62 -0.14 -8.47
N ILE A 378 6.82 -1.46 -8.48
CA ILE A 378 7.53 -2.17 -9.55
C ILE A 378 6.49 -2.82 -10.46
N ARG A 379 6.19 -2.18 -11.59
CA ARG A 379 5.23 -2.72 -12.57
C ARG A 379 5.76 -3.99 -13.23
N ASP A 380 7.05 -4.09 -13.47
CA ASP A 380 7.66 -5.32 -13.94
C ASP A 380 9.17 -5.27 -13.71
N THR A 381 9.78 -6.45 -13.72
CA THR A 381 11.23 -6.61 -13.86
C THR A 381 11.47 -7.42 -15.12
N VAL A 382 12.23 -6.85 -16.05
CA VAL A 382 12.45 -7.40 -17.39
C VAL A 382 13.88 -7.92 -17.52
N LEU A 383 14.02 -9.20 -17.81
CA LEU A 383 15.30 -9.89 -18.03
C LEU A 383 15.52 -10.14 -19.52
N TYR A 384 16.63 -9.67 -20.09
CA TYR A 384 16.85 -9.79 -21.54
C TYR A 384 17.65 -11.03 -21.94
N SER A 385 18.53 -11.50 -21.06
CA SER A 385 19.35 -12.68 -21.27
C SER A 385 18.63 -13.94 -20.77
N PRO A 386 18.63 -15.06 -21.50
CA PRO A 386 18.19 -16.34 -20.97
C PRO A 386 19.10 -16.80 -19.82
N TRP A 387 18.70 -17.85 -19.09
CA TRP A 387 19.57 -18.46 -18.09
C TRP A 387 20.79 -19.07 -18.78
N ASN A 388 21.94 -18.94 -18.12
CA ASN A 388 23.25 -19.39 -18.58
C ASN A 388 23.80 -18.64 -19.81
N CYS A 389 23.31 -17.42 -20.06
CA CYS A 389 23.71 -16.60 -21.20
C CYS A 389 24.44 -15.33 -20.77
N ALA A 390 25.62 -15.07 -21.33
CA ALA A 390 26.32 -13.80 -21.20
C ALA A 390 25.78 -12.76 -22.20
N ILE A 391 25.96 -11.47 -21.90
CA ILE A 391 25.65 -10.40 -22.85
C ILE A 391 26.89 -9.56 -23.12
N ASN A 392 27.02 -9.03 -24.32
CA ASN A 392 28.12 -8.13 -24.66
C ASN A 392 27.73 -6.63 -24.50
N PRO A 393 28.69 -5.69 -24.56
CA PRO A 393 28.42 -4.26 -24.39
C PRO A 393 27.38 -3.70 -25.38
N ASN A 394 27.34 -4.22 -26.61
CA ASN A 394 26.33 -3.84 -27.60
C ASN A 394 24.92 -4.18 -27.11
N THR A 395 24.74 -5.38 -26.56
CA THR A 395 23.45 -5.78 -25.99
C THR A 395 23.07 -4.91 -24.81
N ALA A 396 23.97 -4.71 -23.85
CA ALA A 396 23.70 -3.86 -22.70
C ALA A 396 23.27 -2.45 -23.14
N PHE A 397 23.95 -1.90 -24.15
CA PHE A 397 23.63 -0.61 -24.75
C PHE A 397 22.25 -0.58 -25.41
N GLY A 398 21.90 -1.58 -26.23
CA GLY A 398 20.57 -1.66 -26.85
C GLY A 398 19.44 -1.84 -25.81
N ILE A 399 19.70 -2.54 -24.70
CA ILE A 399 18.74 -2.64 -23.57
C ILE A 399 18.51 -1.25 -22.98
N ALA A 400 19.60 -0.50 -22.78
CA ALA A 400 19.57 0.84 -22.24
C ALA A 400 18.79 1.82 -23.12
N GLN A 401 18.95 1.72 -24.44
CA GLN A 401 18.14 2.48 -25.41
C GLN A 401 16.68 2.04 -25.43
N GLY A 402 16.39 0.78 -25.14
CA GLY A 402 15.04 0.24 -25.20
C GLY A 402 14.59 -0.23 -26.58
N ASN A 403 15.53 -0.36 -27.53
CA ASN A 403 15.24 -0.72 -28.92
C ASN A 403 15.38 -2.22 -29.20
N ILE A 404 15.77 -3.02 -28.21
CA ILE A 404 15.90 -4.48 -28.39
C ILE A 404 14.54 -5.16 -28.31
N GLN A 405 14.13 -5.76 -29.42
CA GLN A 405 13.06 -6.74 -29.49
C GLN A 405 13.62 -8.16 -29.40
N GLU A 406 12.75 -9.15 -29.17
CA GLU A 406 13.16 -10.55 -29.08
C GLU A 406 13.86 -11.05 -30.35
N ARG A 407 13.40 -10.59 -31.53
CA ARG A 407 13.98 -10.93 -32.84
C ARG A 407 15.35 -10.30 -33.12
N ASP A 408 15.73 -9.27 -32.37
CA ASP A 408 17.01 -8.57 -32.57
C ASP A 408 18.16 -9.29 -31.85
N ARG A 409 17.83 -10.29 -31.01
CA ARG A 409 18.77 -11.07 -30.22
C ARG A 409 19.42 -12.12 -31.10
N GLN A 410 20.74 -12.10 -31.14
CA GLN A 410 21.57 -13.08 -31.83
C GLN A 410 22.38 -13.86 -30.81
N PHE A 411 22.40 -15.18 -30.91
CA PHE A 411 23.12 -16.06 -29.99
C PHE A 411 24.38 -16.62 -30.65
N TYR A 412 25.48 -16.66 -29.90
CA TYR A 412 26.78 -17.17 -30.35
C TYR A 412 27.49 -17.96 -29.25
N THR A 413 28.53 -18.72 -29.59
CA THR A 413 29.35 -19.41 -28.60
C THR A 413 30.56 -18.56 -28.19
N LEU A 414 30.84 -18.56 -26.89
CA LEU A 414 32.04 -17.96 -26.30
C LEU A 414 33.25 -18.91 -26.33
N ALA A 415 33.04 -20.20 -26.63
CA ALA A 415 34.13 -21.15 -26.73
C ALA A 415 34.90 -20.92 -28.04
N GLU A 416 36.23 -20.81 -27.93
CA GLU A 416 37.13 -20.65 -29.09
C GLU A 416 37.32 -21.97 -29.87
N ASP A 417 36.89 -23.11 -29.32
CA ASP A 417 37.09 -24.42 -29.93
C ASP A 417 36.06 -24.72 -31.03
N GLU A 418 36.54 -24.77 -32.28
CA GLU A 418 35.77 -25.04 -33.50
C GLU A 418 35.05 -26.41 -33.51
N GLU A 419 35.36 -27.32 -32.58
CA GLU A 419 34.83 -28.70 -32.57
C GLU A 419 33.37 -28.79 -32.08
N TYR A 420 32.82 -27.72 -31.50
CA TYR A 420 31.45 -27.66 -30.96
C TYR A 420 30.42 -26.97 -31.88
N HIS A 421 30.70 -26.83 -33.18
CA HIS A 421 29.84 -26.13 -34.15
C HIS A 421 28.55 -26.87 -34.60
N LEU A 422 28.16 -27.97 -33.94
CA LEU A 422 27.01 -28.78 -34.32
C LEU A 422 25.91 -28.74 -33.26
N GLY A 423 25.10 -27.67 -33.26
CA GLY A 423 23.74 -27.73 -32.72
C GLY A 423 23.28 -26.52 -31.91
N LEU A 424 22.30 -25.78 -32.48
CA LEU A 424 21.27 -24.97 -31.81
C LEU A 424 21.70 -24.24 -30.50
N TYR A 425 22.40 -23.11 -30.64
CA TYR A 425 22.67 -22.17 -29.55
C TYR A 425 21.46 -21.30 -29.20
N GLU A 426 20.49 -21.24 -30.11
CA GLU A 426 19.23 -20.57 -29.88
C GLU A 426 18.42 -21.37 -28.85
N PRO A 427 17.93 -20.74 -27.78
CA PRO A 427 17.01 -21.39 -26.87
C PRO A 427 15.77 -21.81 -27.65
N THR A 428 15.51 -23.12 -27.69
CA THR A 428 14.61 -23.72 -28.69
C THR A 428 13.14 -23.56 -28.37
N ASP A 429 12.78 -23.18 -27.14
CA ASP A 429 11.39 -23.10 -26.66
C ASP A 429 11.21 -22.01 -25.59
N LEU A 430 11.58 -20.75 -25.88
CA LEU A 430 11.28 -19.64 -24.98
C LEU A 430 9.77 -19.36 -24.96
N PRO A 431 9.09 -19.44 -23.79
CA PRO A 431 7.68 -19.07 -23.69
C PRO A 431 7.45 -17.60 -24.05
N ASP A 432 6.25 -17.29 -24.55
CA ASP A 432 5.84 -15.90 -24.76
C ASP A 432 6.03 -15.09 -23.47
N HIS A 433 6.70 -13.94 -23.60
CA HIS A 433 6.95 -13.00 -22.49
C HIS A 433 7.82 -13.55 -21.35
N TRP A 434 8.65 -14.58 -21.58
CA TRP A 434 9.56 -15.17 -20.60
C TRP A 434 10.44 -14.15 -19.85
N ASN A 435 10.70 -13.00 -20.47
CA ASN A 435 11.47 -11.90 -19.90
C ASN A 435 10.74 -11.11 -18.80
N SER A 436 9.42 -11.21 -18.70
CA SER A 436 8.58 -10.46 -17.76
C SER A 436 8.39 -11.21 -16.45
N MET A 437 9.03 -10.77 -15.37
CA MET A 437 8.89 -11.43 -14.07
C MET A 437 7.46 -11.30 -13.50
N ARG A 438 6.73 -10.25 -13.85
CA ARG A 438 5.30 -10.11 -13.47
C ARG A 438 4.40 -11.15 -14.15
N ARG A 439 4.70 -11.58 -15.38
CA ARG A 439 3.88 -12.59 -16.06
C ARG A 439 4.19 -14.01 -15.57
N PHE A 440 5.33 -14.18 -14.89
CA PHE A 440 5.83 -15.48 -14.43
C PHE A 440 5.77 -15.67 -12.92
N LEU A 441 4.94 -14.90 -12.18
CA LEU A 441 4.87 -14.82 -10.71
C LEU A 441 4.92 -16.15 -9.92
N SER A 442 4.49 -17.27 -10.51
CA SER A 442 4.43 -18.59 -9.86
C SER A 442 5.61 -19.51 -10.16
N HIS A 443 6.64 -19.05 -10.86
CA HIS A 443 7.80 -19.87 -11.24
C HIS A 443 8.99 -19.58 -10.33
N ASP A 444 9.68 -20.65 -9.95
CA ASP A 444 10.98 -20.56 -9.31
C ASP A 444 12.04 -20.24 -10.35
N ILE A 445 12.77 -19.15 -10.12
CA ILE A 445 13.87 -18.69 -10.95
C ILE A 445 15.18 -18.76 -10.17
N PRO A 446 16.32 -18.87 -10.85
CA PRO A 446 17.63 -18.70 -10.23
C PRO A 446 17.76 -17.40 -9.43
N VAL A 447 18.46 -17.45 -8.30
CA VAL A 447 18.94 -16.24 -7.64
C VAL A 447 19.97 -15.57 -8.55
N ILE A 448 19.72 -14.30 -8.87
CA ILE A 448 20.60 -13.47 -9.68
C ILE A 448 21.45 -12.60 -8.75
N LEU A 449 22.76 -12.68 -8.91
CA LEU A 449 23.75 -11.87 -8.22
C LEU A 449 24.25 -10.78 -9.14
N LEU A 450 24.42 -9.58 -8.60
CA LEU A 450 24.86 -8.39 -9.31
C LEU A 450 26.19 -7.93 -8.73
N TYR A 451 27.12 -7.63 -9.62
CA TYR A 451 28.47 -7.18 -9.28
C TYR A 451 28.70 -5.77 -9.81
N PRO A 452 29.46 -4.95 -9.08
CA PRO A 452 29.77 -3.62 -9.53
C PRO A 452 30.63 -3.64 -10.80
N LEU A 453 30.46 -2.59 -11.59
CA LEU A 453 31.34 -2.22 -12.68
C LEU A 453 32.49 -1.37 -12.11
N THR A 454 33.67 -1.56 -12.65
CA THR A 454 34.87 -0.76 -12.40
C THR A 454 35.18 0.11 -13.61
N PRO A 455 35.80 1.29 -13.43
CA PRO A 455 36.21 2.14 -14.55
C PRO A 455 37.14 1.43 -15.55
N GLU A 456 37.92 0.46 -15.10
CA GLU A 456 38.86 -0.32 -15.90
C GLU A 456 38.20 -1.49 -16.66
N ASP A 457 36.93 -1.82 -16.39
CA ASP A 457 36.25 -2.92 -17.06
C ASP A 457 36.10 -2.61 -18.56
N GLU A 458 36.69 -3.45 -19.40
CA GLU A 458 36.63 -3.32 -20.86
C GLU A 458 35.17 -3.28 -21.35
N ALA A 459 34.29 -4.09 -20.76
CA ALA A 459 32.88 -4.10 -21.08
C ALA A 459 32.20 -2.76 -20.77
N TRP A 460 32.53 -2.14 -19.64
CA TRP A 460 32.03 -0.82 -19.27
C TRP A 460 32.58 0.27 -20.19
N MET A 461 33.89 0.25 -20.47
CA MET A 461 34.52 1.21 -21.39
C MET A 461 33.85 1.21 -22.77
N LEU A 462 33.58 0.03 -23.33
CA LEU A 462 32.90 -0.12 -24.61
C LEU A 462 31.45 0.37 -24.55
N PHE A 463 30.70 0.00 -23.51
CA PHE A 463 29.33 0.50 -23.29
C PHE A 463 29.30 2.04 -23.19
N HIS A 464 30.22 2.62 -22.43
CA HIS A 464 30.34 4.06 -22.25
C HIS A 464 30.76 4.77 -23.56
N GLN A 465 31.62 4.16 -24.36
CA GLN A 465 31.97 4.68 -25.68
C GLN A 465 30.75 4.71 -26.63
N LEU A 466 29.93 3.65 -26.63
CA LEU A 466 28.67 3.63 -27.39
C LEU A 466 27.72 4.73 -26.90
N TRP A 467 27.65 4.93 -25.58
CA TRP A 467 26.88 6.01 -24.97
C TRP A 467 27.27 7.37 -25.51
N LEU A 468 28.55 7.72 -25.45
CA LEU A 468 29.03 9.02 -25.87
C LEU A 468 28.86 9.24 -27.39
N ASN A 469 29.07 8.21 -28.20
CA ASN A 469 29.11 8.33 -29.65
C ASN A 469 27.72 8.44 -30.29
N ARG A 470 26.71 7.76 -29.76
CA ARG A 470 25.39 7.66 -30.40
C ARG A 470 24.33 8.62 -29.87
N ARG A 471 24.68 9.48 -28.89
CA ARG A 471 23.75 10.41 -28.21
C ARG A 471 22.44 9.71 -27.82
N LEU A 472 22.42 9.08 -26.65
CA LEU A 472 21.20 8.52 -26.08
C LEU A 472 20.14 9.62 -25.84
N GLU A 473 19.30 9.85 -26.84
CA GLU A 473 17.99 10.50 -26.65
C GLU A 473 17.07 9.45 -26.05
N ILE A 474 17.02 9.41 -24.73
CA ILE A 474 16.16 8.48 -24.01
C ILE A 474 15.01 9.27 -23.40
N GLU A 475 13.87 9.23 -24.07
CA GLU A 475 12.62 9.62 -23.44
C GLU A 475 12.25 8.53 -22.41
N ASP A 476 11.94 8.95 -21.18
CA ASP A 476 11.34 8.13 -20.11
C ASP A 476 12.13 6.95 -19.54
N ARG A 477 13.43 6.81 -19.84
CA ARG A 477 14.32 5.83 -19.16
C ARG A 477 15.46 6.45 -18.38
N VAL A 478 15.77 5.79 -17.28
CA VAL A 478 16.76 6.15 -16.28
C VAL A 478 17.80 5.04 -16.24
N ILE A 479 18.99 5.31 -16.75
CA ILE A 479 20.07 4.33 -16.71
C ILE A 479 20.86 4.49 -15.41
N ILE A 480 20.95 3.41 -14.64
CA ILE A 480 21.71 3.33 -13.39
C ILE A 480 22.81 2.29 -13.60
N PRO A 481 24.04 2.70 -13.95
CA PRO A 481 25.16 1.78 -13.95
C PRO A 481 25.57 1.48 -12.52
N TYR A 482 25.80 0.22 -12.17
CA TYR A 482 26.35 -0.19 -10.87
C TYR A 482 27.85 0.12 -10.78
N LEU A 483 28.22 1.34 -11.13
CA LEU A 483 29.60 1.80 -11.19
C LEU A 483 30.04 2.28 -9.82
N VAL A 484 31.11 1.68 -9.32
CA VAL A 484 31.65 1.99 -8.00
C VAL A 484 32.82 2.96 -8.14
N PRO A 485 32.81 4.11 -7.42
CA PRO A 485 33.97 4.99 -7.35
C PRO A 485 35.20 4.26 -6.78
N GLU A 486 36.39 4.52 -7.32
CA GLU A 486 37.64 3.86 -6.93
C GLU A 486 37.93 3.95 -5.42
N ASP A 487 37.54 5.06 -4.78
CA ASP A 487 37.71 5.31 -3.35
C ASP A 487 36.70 4.56 -2.47
N GLU A 488 35.61 4.08 -3.05
CA GLU A 488 34.47 3.46 -2.34
C GLU A 488 34.31 1.96 -2.63
N VAL A 489 35.24 1.32 -3.34
CA VAL A 489 35.17 -0.10 -3.74
C VAL A 489 34.87 -1.05 -2.57
N LYS A 490 35.31 -0.72 -1.36
CA LYS A 490 35.06 -1.55 -0.17
C LYS A 490 33.63 -1.45 0.38
N ALA A 491 32.90 -0.40 0.03
CA ALA A 491 31.54 -0.15 0.48
C ALA A 491 30.48 -0.86 -0.38
N PHE A 492 30.89 -1.41 -1.53
CA PHE A 492 30.03 -2.06 -2.50
C PHE A 492 30.47 -3.49 -2.75
N GLY A 493 29.53 -4.41 -2.58
CA GLY A 493 29.74 -5.83 -2.76
C GLY A 493 28.84 -6.43 -3.84
N GLU A 494 28.85 -7.74 -3.86
CA GLU A 494 27.85 -8.54 -4.58
C GLU A 494 26.49 -8.36 -3.91
N ILE A 495 25.47 -7.99 -4.68
CA ILE A 495 24.10 -7.85 -4.17
C ILE A 495 23.14 -8.76 -4.94
N PRO A 496 22.22 -9.46 -4.28
CA PRO A 496 21.15 -10.15 -4.99
C PRO A 496 20.22 -9.15 -5.69
N LEU A 497 19.74 -9.49 -6.89
CA LEU A 497 18.83 -8.63 -7.65
C LEU A 497 17.55 -8.31 -6.87
N TYR A 498 17.00 -9.27 -6.13
CA TYR A 498 15.79 -9.01 -5.33
C TYR A 498 16.03 -7.96 -4.24
N MET A 499 17.25 -7.83 -3.71
CA MET A 499 17.60 -6.76 -2.77
C MET A 499 17.67 -5.40 -3.46
N PHE A 500 18.22 -5.35 -4.67
CA PHE A 500 18.20 -4.16 -5.53
C PHE A 500 16.76 -3.72 -5.86
N ILE A 501 15.92 -4.65 -6.30
CA ILE A 501 14.51 -4.38 -6.60
C ILE A 501 13.77 -3.90 -5.34
N PHE A 502 14.03 -4.53 -4.18
CA PHE A 502 13.45 -4.10 -2.91
C PHE A 502 13.87 -2.67 -2.53
N ALA A 503 15.15 -2.34 -2.67
CA ALA A 503 15.67 -0.99 -2.42
C ALA A 503 15.07 0.05 -3.38
N ILE A 504 15.00 -0.23 -4.68
CA ILE A 504 14.36 0.66 -5.67
C ILE A 504 12.88 0.84 -5.34
N SER A 505 12.15 -0.25 -5.12
CA SER A 505 10.74 -0.23 -4.74
C SER A 505 10.51 0.71 -3.56
N TYR A 506 11.39 0.63 -2.56
CA TYR A 506 11.31 1.44 -1.37
C TYR A 506 11.55 2.92 -1.65
N ILE A 507 12.59 3.27 -2.42
CA ILE A 507 12.84 4.67 -2.84
C ILE A 507 11.67 5.21 -3.68
N LEU A 508 11.16 4.44 -4.64
CA LEU A 508 10.01 4.86 -5.46
C LEU A 508 8.74 5.09 -4.62
N SER A 509 8.54 4.34 -3.55
CA SER A 509 7.40 4.54 -2.64
C SER A 509 7.46 5.88 -1.89
N ILE A 510 8.67 6.40 -1.65
CA ILE A 510 8.91 7.69 -0.97
C ILE A 510 8.51 8.87 -1.86
N ASP A 511 8.61 8.69 -3.17
CA ASP A 511 8.40 9.72 -4.20
C ASP A 511 7.13 9.51 -5.05
N ASP A 512 6.25 8.56 -4.67
CA ASP A 512 5.01 8.20 -5.38
C ASP A 512 5.21 7.89 -6.86
N ARG A 513 6.29 7.18 -7.18
CA ARG A 513 6.60 6.75 -8.54
C ARG A 513 6.39 5.26 -8.72
N THR A 514 6.16 4.88 -9.97
CA THR A 514 6.21 3.48 -10.39
C THR A 514 7.29 3.30 -11.43
N ALA A 515 7.90 2.12 -11.49
CA ALA A 515 8.92 1.82 -12.46
C ALA A 515 8.76 0.43 -13.08
N THR A 516 9.24 0.30 -14.31
CA THR A 516 9.62 -0.99 -14.89
C THR A 516 11.14 -1.08 -14.82
N VAL A 517 11.67 -2.11 -14.18
CA VAL A 517 13.12 -2.32 -14.06
C VAL A 517 13.60 -3.23 -15.18
N HIS A 518 14.59 -2.80 -15.93
CA HIS A 518 15.23 -3.54 -17.02
C HIS A 518 16.62 -3.94 -16.56
N LEU A 519 16.92 -5.24 -16.53
CA LEU A 519 18.25 -5.71 -16.17
C LEU A 519 19.12 -5.87 -17.41
N ALA A 520 20.23 -5.13 -17.46
CA ALA A 520 21.31 -5.31 -18.41
C ALA A 520 22.52 -5.92 -17.69
N ALA A 521 22.51 -7.25 -17.53
CA ALA A 521 23.59 -8.00 -16.91
C ALA A 521 23.72 -9.40 -17.54
N CYS A 522 24.91 -9.99 -17.41
CA CYS A 522 25.11 -11.40 -17.72
C CYS A 522 24.31 -12.28 -16.76
N LEU A 523 23.84 -13.43 -17.23
CA LEU A 523 23.14 -14.45 -16.44
C LEU A 523 23.80 -15.82 -16.63
N GLY A 524 25.13 -15.84 -16.70
CA GLY A 524 25.93 -17.06 -16.82
C GLY A 524 26.05 -17.83 -15.50
N LEU A 525 26.27 -19.14 -15.59
CA LEU A 525 26.51 -20.04 -14.46
C LEU A 525 27.93 -20.63 -14.55
N LYS A 526 28.62 -20.79 -13.42
CA LYS A 526 29.99 -21.37 -13.40
C LYS A 526 30.01 -22.90 -13.49
N GLU A 527 28.99 -23.58 -12.97
CA GLU A 527 28.90 -25.05 -12.94
C GLU A 527 27.50 -25.47 -13.39
N ARG A 528 27.33 -26.63 -14.04
CA ARG A 528 26.06 -27.04 -14.67
C ARG A 528 25.32 -28.09 -13.84
N PRO A 529 24.27 -27.75 -13.07
CA PRO A 529 23.40 -28.75 -12.48
C PRO A 529 22.43 -29.29 -13.54
N GLU A 530 22.29 -30.60 -13.67
CA GLU A 530 21.40 -31.25 -14.65
C GLU A 530 19.93 -30.84 -14.48
N GLU A 531 19.52 -30.45 -13.27
CA GLU A 531 18.15 -30.04 -12.94
C GLU A 531 17.73 -28.72 -13.63
N TRP A 532 18.70 -27.91 -14.06
CA TRP A 532 18.47 -26.59 -14.66
C TRP A 532 18.07 -26.64 -16.12
N GLU A 533 18.33 -27.74 -16.83
CA GLU A 533 17.92 -27.90 -18.24
C GLU A 533 16.40 -27.89 -18.42
N ARG A 534 15.66 -28.08 -17.32
CA ARG A 534 14.19 -28.05 -17.31
C ARG A 534 13.62 -26.67 -17.02
N GLN A 535 14.46 -25.67 -16.74
CA GLN A 535 14.04 -24.28 -16.57
C GLN A 535 13.64 -23.67 -17.93
N TYR A 536 12.59 -22.87 -17.93
CA TYR A 536 11.88 -22.41 -19.15
C TYR A 536 12.65 -21.41 -20.05
N ALA A 537 13.94 -21.16 -19.78
CA ALA A 537 14.77 -20.25 -20.56
C ALA A 537 16.27 -20.58 -20.47
N TYR A 538 16.64 -21.85 -20.27
CA TYR A 538 18.05 -22.24 -20.11
C TYR A 538 18.77 -22.41 -21.47
N THR A 539 19.98 -21.87 -21.58
CA THR A 539 20.84 -22.00 -22.77
C THR A 539 22.03 -22.92 -22.53
N SER A 540 22.67 -23.38 -23.61
CA SER A 540 23.90 -24.16 -23.52
C SER A 540 25.00 -23.41 -22.78
N VAL A 541 25.92 -24.17 -22.16
CA VAL A 541 27.12 -23.59 -21.55
C VAL A 541 27.91 -22.82 -22.61
N THR A 542 28.46 -21.66 -22.24
CA THR A 542 29.20 -20.73 -23.12
C THR A 542 28.35 -19.95 -24.13
N THR A 543 27.03 -19.88 -23.98
CA THR A 543 26.20 -19.02 -24.85
C THR A 543 26.41 -17.54 -24.52
N GLY A 544 26.68 -16.74 -25.56
CA GLY A 544 26.63 -15.29 -25.55
C GLY A 544 25.45 -14.76 -26.36
N MET A 545 24.91 -13.62 -25.96
CA MET A 545 23.90 -12.86 -26.69
C MET A 545 24.49 -11.53 -27.16
N THR A 546 24.22 -11.21 -28.42
CA THR A 546 24.53 -9.93 -29.04
C THR A 546 23.32 -9.34 -29.75
N VAL A 547 23.41 -8.07 -30.14
CA VAL A 547 22.46 -7.37 -31.02
C VAL A 547 23.23 -6.56 -32.04
N ASN A 548 22.70 -6.47 -33.26
CA ASN A 548 23.27 -5.59 -34.28
C ASN A 548 22.73 -4.17 -34.12
N ILE A 549 23.50 -3.29 -33.44
CA ILE A 549 23.12 -1.88 -33.25
C ILE A 549 23.31 -1.07 -34.54
N ASP A 550 24.12 -1.54 -35.50
CA ASP A 550 24.34 -0.80 -36.76
C ASP A 550 23.12 -0.86 -37.68
N ASP A 551 22.33 -1.94 -37.61
CA ASP A 551 21.10 -2.08 -38.39
C ASP A 551 19.92 -1.29 -37.81
N SER A 552 19.93 -0.96 -36.51
CA SER A 552 18.83 -0.24 -35.84
C SER A 552 18.83 1.27 -36.06
N ASP A 553 19.97 1.85 -36.46
CA ASP A 553 20.14 3.30 -36.70
C ASP A 553 19.95 3.72 -38.17
N MET A 554 19.79 2.78 -39.11
CA MET A 554 19.23 3.15 -40.40
C MET A 554 17.75 3.43 -40.20
N GLU A 555 17.37 4.73 -40.19
CA GLU A 555 15.99 5.21 -40.27
C GLU A 555 15.19 4.19 -41.10
N SER A 556 14.39 3.36 -40.46
CA SER A 556 13.74 2.23 -41.16
C SER A 556 12.93 2.78 -42.34
N GLU A 557 12.41 4.00 -42.22
CA GLU A 557 11.78 4.75 -43.30
C GLU A 557 12.75 5.18 -44.41
N LEU A 558 13.96 5.64 -44.10
CA LEU A 558 14.98 5.99 -45.09
C LEU A 558 15.55 4.74 -45.78
N PHE A 559 15.80 3.67 -45.05
CA PHE A 559 16.22 2.39 -45.62
C PHE A 559 15.12 1.80 -46.49
N MET A 560 13.86 1.82 -46.06
CA MET A 560 12.72 1.39 -46.86
C MET A 560 12.48 2.31 -48.07
N ALA A 561 12.70 3.62 -47.93
CA ALA A 561 12.63 4.58 -49.03
C ALA A 561 13.75 4.36 -50.05
N LEU A 562 15.00 4.19 -49.60
CA LEU A 562 16.14 3.90 -50.45
C LEU A 562 15.99 2.55 -51.14
N ARG A 563 15.58 1.51 -50.41
CA ARG A 563 15.29 0.18 -50.97
C ARG A 563 14.20 0.25 -52.03
N SER A 564 13.10 0.96 -51.77
CA SER A 564 12.04 1.21 -52.77
C SER A 564 12.57 1.96 -54.01
N LEU A 565 13.47 2.93 -53.82
CA LEU A 565 14.09 3.70 -54.90
C LEU A 565 15.02 2.87 -55.79
N PHE A 566 15.72 1.88 -55.21
CA PHE A 566 16.72 1.07 -55.91
C PHE A 566 16.20 -0.29 -56.40
N ASP A 567 15.24 -0.92 -55.70
CA ASP A 567 14.59 -2.17 -56.15
C ASP A 567 13.56 -1.90 -57.26
N GLY A 568 13.07 -0.66 -57.41
CA GLY A 568 12.15 -0.23 -58.48
C GLY A 568 12.74 -0.20 -59.90
N LYS A 569 14.03 -0.52 -60.10
CA LYS A 569 14.72 -0.50 -61.40
C LYS A 569 15.02 -1.87 -62.03
N ARG A 570 14.39 -2.94 -61.56
CA ARG A 570 14.28 -4.20 -62.34
C ARG A 570 12.87 -4.36 -62.91
N ARG A 571 12.55 -3.54 -63.90
CA ARG A 571 11.56 -3.85 -64.95
C ARG A 571 12.09 -3.39 -66.29
#